data_AF-A0A2E8UKS3-F1
#
_entry.id   AF-A0A2E8UKS3-F1
#
_cell.length_a   1.000
_cell.length_b   1.000
_cell.length_c   1.000
_cell.angle_alpha   90.00
_cell.angle_beta   90.00
_cell.angle_gamma   90.00
#
_symmetry.space_group_name_H-M   'P 1'
#
loop_
_entity.id
_entity.type
_entity.pdbx_description
1 polymer ?
#
loop_
_entity_poly.entity_id
_entity_poly.type
_entity_poly.pdbx_seq_one_letter_code
_entity_poly.pdbx_strand_id
1 'polypeptide(L)'
;MLGVGALGMATEGLEIDAHALAANGVILQMFAHGIAAAGLFYLVGLLESRTGARGLDDFGGLSAVTPRLAAAFFLLTFCSLGLPFMAGFAAEFLIFSGSFAVAPGLTAAAILGLLATAIFLLTVLQRIFTGETPGPLKTLRDLSLRETLVVIPLLILIFWAGIAPRHWLAWTSAASTPITQKAQAQP
;
A
#
# COMPACT_ATOMS: atom_id res chain seq x y z
N MET A 1 -11.29 14.45 7.62
CA MET A 1 -11.88 13.10 7.77
C MET A 1 -12.29 12.75 9.22
N LEU A 2 -12.27 13.69 10.17
CA LEU A 2 -12.76 13.49 11.54
C LEU A 2 -14.30 13.42 11.67
N GLY A 3 -15.06 13.89 10.67
CA GLY A 3 -16.52 14.01 10.77
C GLY A 3 -17.31 12.70 10.61
N VAL A 4 -16.74 11.66 9.99
CA VAL A 4 -17.46 10.39 9.77
C VAL A 4 -17.28 9.43 10.95
N GLY A 5 -16.15 9.48 11.65
CA GLY A 5 -15.94 8.70 12.88
C GLY A 5 -16.79 9.17 14.06
N ALA A 6 -17.10 10.47 14.14
CA ALA A 6 -17.96 11.02 15.19
C ALA A 6 -19.44 10.65 15.01
N LEU A 7 -19.89 10.41 13.78
CA LEU A 7 -21.27 9.98 13.51
C LEU A 7 -21.55 8.54 13.98
N GLY A 8 -20.51 7.70 14.09
CA GLY A 8 -20.65 6.33 14.63
C GLY A 8 -20.95 6.28 16.13
N MET A 9 -20.66 7.36 16.88
CA MET A 9 -20.97 7.40 18.32
C MET A 9 -22.40 7.85 18.64
N ALA A 10 -23.21 8.21 17.63
CA ALA A 10 -24.50 8.87 17.82
C ALA A 10 -25.72 8.08 17.30
N THR A 11 -25.54 6.84 16.85
CA THR A 11 -26.67 6.02 16.38
C THR A 11 -26.67 4.66 17.05
N GLU A 12 -27.47 4.52 18.11
CA GLU A 12 -27.82 3.28 18.83
C GLU A 12 -28.59 2.26 17.96
N GLY A 13 -28.32 2.17 16.64
CA GLY A 13 -29.12 1.38 15.70
C GLY A 13 -28.36 0.72 14.55
N LEU A 14 -27.05 0.96 14.41
CA LEU A 14 -26.17 0.15 13.58
C LEU A 14 -25.04 -0.35 14.47
N GLU A 15 -25.16 -1.55 15.01
CA GLU A 15 -24.03 -2.25 15.64
C GLU A 15 -23.01 -2.59 14.53
N ILE A 16 -22.19 -1.62 14.14
CA ILE A 16 -20.99 -1.87 13.36
C ILE A 16 -19.98 -2.46 14.33
N ASP A 17 -19.72 -3.77 14.21
CA ASP A 17 -18.67 -4.43 14.97
C ASP A 17 -17.31 -3.81 14.62
N ALA A 18 -16.83 -2.94 15.53
CA ALA A 18 -15.58 -2.21 15.39
C ALA A 18 -14.38 -3.16 15.28
N HIS A 19 -14.43 -4.32 15.94
CA HIS A 19 -13.38 -5.33 15.85
C HIS A 19 -13.38 -5.99 14.48
N ALA A 20 -14.56 -6.38 13.96
CA ALA A 20 -14.67 -6.94 12.61
C ALA A 20 -14.22 -5.93 11.54
N LEU A 21 -14.54 -4.65 11.71
CA LEU A 21 -14.11 -3.58 10.80
C LEU A 21 -12.59 -3.43 10.79
N ALA A 22 -11.96 -3.36 11.98
CA ALA A 22 -10.52 -3.29 12.11
C ALA A 22 -9.83 -4.54 11.56
N ALA A 23 -10.37 -5.73 11.84
CA ALA A 23 -9.83 -7.00 11.35
C ALA A 23 -9.84 -7.10 9.82
N ASN A 24 -10.95 -6.71 9.18
CA ASN A 24 -11.02 -6.62 7.72
C ASN A 24 -9.99 -5.63 7.16
N GLY A 25 -9.80 -4.50 7.83
CA GLY A 25 -8.75 -3.54 7.50
C GLY A 25 -7.35 -4.14 7.59
N VAL A 26 -7.04 -4.91 8.64
CA VAL A 26 -5.75 -5.60 8.79
C VAL A 26 -5.51 -6.60 7.66
N ILE A 27 -6.52 -7.41 7.31
CA ILE A 27 -6.41 -8.37 6.19
C ILE A 27 -6.11 -7.65 4.87
N LEU A 28 -6.82 -6.56 4.60
CA LEU A 28 -6.58 -5.75 3.41
C LEU A 28 -5.20 -5.07 3.45
N GLN A 29 -4.73 -4.64 4.63
CA GLN A 29 -3.40 -4.05 4.81
C GLN A 29 -2.29 -5.05 4.52
N MET A 30 -2.40 -6.29 5.01
CA MET A 30 -1.41 -7.33 4.76
C MET A 30 -1.30 -7.64 3.26
N PHE A 31 -2.43 -7.68 2.55
CA PHE A 31 -2.46 -7.82 1.10
C PHE A 31 -1.84 -6.62 0.38
N ALA A 32 -2.27 -5.41 0.72
CA ALA A 32 -1.79 -4.17 0.10
C ALA A 32 -0.28 -4.00 0.29
N HIS A 33 0.20 -4.19 1.52
CA HIS A 33 1.61 -4.11 1.86
C HIS A 33 2.42 -5.20 1.14
N GLY A 34 1.92 -6.44 1.11
CA GLY A 34 2.60 -7.55 0.43
C GLY A 34 2.79 -7.30 -1.07
N ILE A 35 1.75 -6.82 -1.76
CA ILE A 35 1.84 -6.49 -3.20
C ILE A 35 2.73 -5.28 -3.44
N ALA A 36 2.58 -4.21 -2.67
CA ALA A 36 3.40 -3.01 -2.80
C ALA A 36 4.89 -3.32 -2.56
N ALA A 37 5.21 -4.07 -1.51
CA ALA A 37 6.58 -4.48 -1.19
C ALA A 37 7.16 -5.40 -2.28
N ALA A 38 6.42 -6.40 -2.74
CA ALA A 38 6.88 -7.28 -3.82
C ALA A 38 7.18 -6.50 -5.11
N GLY A 39 6.31 -5.55 -5.49
CA GLY A 39 6.53 -4.67 -6.63
C GLY A 39 7.75 -3.76 -6.45
N LEU A 40 7.92 -3.14 -5.28
CA LEU A 40 9.06 -2.27 -5.01
C LEU A 40 10.38 -3.05 -5.02
N PHE A 41 10.44 -4.22 -4.39
CA PHE A 41 11.63 -5.07 -4.43
C PHE A 41 11.95 -5.55 -5.84
N TYR A 42 10.95 -5.85 -6.66
CA TYR A 42 11.16 -6.16 -8.07
C TYR A 42 11.80 -4.99 -8.82
N LEU A 43 11.28 -3.76 -8.66
CA LEU A 43 11.83 -2.57 -9.32
C LEU A 43 13.22 -2.20 -8.82
N VAL A 44 13.48 -2.31 -7.52
CA VAL A 44 14.83 -2.13 -6.95
C VAL A 44 15.79 -3.17 -7.52
N GLY A 45 15.37 -4.44 -7.61
CA GLY A 45 16.16 -5.49 -8.23
C GLY A 45 16.47 -5.22 -9.70
N LEU A 46 15.54 -4.62 -10.45
CA LEU A 46 15.80 -4.19 -11.83
C LEU A 46 16.84 -3.06 -11.89
N LEU A 47 16.74 -2.06 -11.02
CA LEU A 47 17.73 -0.98 -10.93
C LEU A 47 19.12 -1.57 -10.65
N GLU A 48 19.22 -2.40 -9.61
CA GLU A 48 20.48 -3.05 -9.24
C GLU A 48 21.03 -3.92 -10.38
N SER A 49 20.20 -4.71 -11.07
CA SER A 49 20.66 -5.55 -12.19
C SER A 49 21.20 -4.75 -13.37
N ARG A 50 20.75 -3.50 -13.55
CA ARG A 50 21.14 -2.62 -14.66
C ARG A 50 22.32 -1.73 -14.33
N THR A 51 22.45 -1.31 -13.07
CA THR A 51 23.46 -0.34 -12.64
C THR A 51 24.59 -0.97 -11.83
N GLY A 52 24.36 -2.14 -11.22
CA GLY A 52 25.24 -2.74 -10.21
C GLY A 52 25.27 -1.96 -8.89
N ALA A 53 24.49 -0.89 -8.76
CA ALA A 53 24.51 0.04 -7.65
C ALA A 53 23.38 -0.26 -6.66
N ARG A 54 23.64 -0.02 -5.36
CA ARG A 54 22.68 -0.23 -4.26
C ARG A 54 22.57 0.98 -3.33
N GLY A 55 23.52 1.90 -3.39
CA GLY A 55 23.54 3.09 -2.54
C GLY A 55 22.45 4.07 -2.97
N LEU A 56 21.79 4.70 -2.00
CA LEU A 56 20.77 5.70 -2.28
C LEU A 56 21.35 6.92 -3.01
N ASP A 57 22.61 7.25 -2.72
CA ASP A 57 23.33 8.38 -3.30
C ASP A 57 23.93 8.05 -4.69
N ASP A 58 23.82 6.80 -5.16
CA ASP A 58 24.22 6.40 -6.51
C ASP A 58 23.18 6.81 -7.57
N PHE A 59 21.97 7.14 -7.13
CA PHE A 59 20.83 7.46 -8.00
C PHE A 59 20.44 8.93 -7.92
N GLY A 60 19.84 9.42 -9.01
CA GLY A 60 19.31 10.78 -9.12
C GLY A 60 18.62 10.98 -10.46
N GLY A 61 17.59 11.84 -10.49
CA GLY A 61 16.93 12.26 -11.72
C GLY A 61 16.34 11.13 -12.58
N LEU A 62 16.06 9.95 -12.03
CA LEU A 62 15.65 8.79 -12.83
C LEU A 62 14.29 8.96 -13.53
N SER A 63 13.44 9.87 -13.06
CA SER A 63 12.14 10.16 -13.70
C SER A 63 12.27 10.65 -15.14
N ALA A 64 13.36 11.36 -15.46
CA ALA A 64 13.60 11.89 -16.81
C ALA A 64 14.01 10.81 -17.82
N VAL A 65 14.69 9.76 -17.36
CA VAL A 65 15.28 8.72 -18.23
C VAL A 65 14.45 7.43 -18.24
N THR A 66 13.80 7.13 -17.12
CA THR A 66 13.01 5.90 -16.93
C THR A 66 11.58 6.22 -16.43
N PRO A 67 10.78 6.95 -17.23
CA PRO A 67 9.47 7.44 -16.77
C PRO A 67 8.48 6.34 -16.39
N ARG A 68 8.51 5.17 -17.05
CA ARG A 68 7.60 4.05 -16.70
C ARG A 68 8.03 3.38 -15.39
N LEU A 69 9.33 3.18 -15.21
CA LEU A 69 9.89 2.68 -13.95
C LEU A 69 9.52 3.63 -12.81
N ALA A 70 9.73 4.93 -13.01
CA ALA A 70 9.40 5.95 -12.02
C ALA A 70 7.91 5.92 -11.68
N ALA A 71 7.02 5.96 -12.68
CA ALA A 71 5.58 5.92 -12.45
C ALA A 71 5.15 4.68 -11.65
N ALA A 72 5.66 3.50 -12.00
CA ALA A 72 5.40 2.27 -11.25
C ALA A 72 5.90 2.36 -9.80
N PHE A 73 7.12 2.85 -9.59
CA PHE A 73 7.73 2.98 -8.26
C PHE A 73 6.93 3.96 -7.39
N PHE A 74 6.53 5.10 -7.96
CA PHE A 74 5.67 6.08 -7.30
C PHE A 74 4.34 5.45 -6.91
N LEU A 75 3.62 4.79 -7.84
CA LEU A 75 2.32 4.18 -7.55
C LEU A 75 2.39 3.10 -6.46
N LEU A 76 3.42 2.26 -6.47
CA LEU A 76 3.62 1.24 -5.44
C LEU A 76 3.96 1.87 -4.08
N THR A 77 4.82 2.88 -4.07
CA THR A 77 5.16 3.63 -2.85
C THR A 77 3.94 4.35 -2.28
N PHE A 78 3.13 4.94 -3.16
CA PHE A 78 1.89 5.65 -2.83
C PHE A 78 0.82 4.73 -2.26
N CYS A 79 0.80 3.46 -2.67
CA CYS A 79 -0.04 2.46 -2.01
C CYS A 79 0.34 2.31 -0.53
N SER A 80 1.65 2.30 -0.22
CA SER A 80 2.16 2.23 1.16
C SER A 80 1.98 3.53 1.95
N LEU A 81 1.68 4.65 1.28
CA LEU A 81 1.39 5.94 1.92
C LEU A 81 -0.11 6.18 2.13
N GLY A 82 -0.96 5.23 1.76
CA GLY A 82 -2.40 5.38 1.92
C GLY A 82 -2.99 6.50 1.04
N LEU A 83 -2.55 6.63 -0.21
CA LEU A 83 -3.20 7.56 -1.14
C LEU A 83 -4.63 7.08 -1.50
N PRO A 84 -5.62 7.99 -1.60
CA PRO A 84 -6.99 7.62 -1.96
C PRO A 84 -7.04 6.80 -3.25
N PHE A 85 -8.02 5.89 -3.32
CA PHE A 85 -8.22 4.90 -4.40
C PHE A 85 -7.24 3.72 -4.44
N MET A 86 -6.24 3.67 -3.55
CA MET A 86 -5.33 2.52 -3.43
C MET A 86 -5.70 1.62 -2.26
N ALA A 87 -5.34 0.33 -2.37
CA ALA A 87 -5.62 -0.68 -1.34
C ALA A 87 -5.14 -0.28 0.06
N GLY A 88 -3.95 0.34 0.17
CA GLY A 88 -3.42 0.78 1.46
C GLY A 88 -4.30 1.82 2.15
N PHE A 89 -4.88 2.77 1.41
CA PHE A 89 -5.82 3.74 1.98
C PHE A 89 -7.08 3.07 2.50
N ALA A 90 -7.67 2.18 1.71
CA ALA A 90 -8.89 1.47 2.11
C ALA A 90 -8.65 0.62 3.36
N ALA A 91 -7.49 -0.03 3.45
CA ALA A 91 -7.07 -0.80 4.61
C ALA A 91 -6.90 0.07 5.87
N GLU A 92 -6.10 1.12 5.78
CA GLU A 92 -5.87 2.06 6.88
C GLU A 92 -7.17 2.71 7.33
N PHE A 93 -8.04 3.09 6.40
CA PHE A 93 -9.34 3.68 6.74
C PHE A 93 -10.20 2.73 7.58
N LEU A 94 -10.25 1.44 7.24
CA LEU A 94 -10.98 0.42 8.01
C LEU A 94 -10.33 0.19 9.39
N ILE A 95 -8.99 0.07 9.45
CA ILE A 95 -8.23 -0.09 10.69
C ILE A 95 -8.50 1.08 11.63
N PHE A 96 -8.36 2.31 11.15
CA PHE A 96 -8.56 3.52 11.96
C PHE A 96 -10.03 3.66 12.36
N SER A 97 -10.98 3.41 11.45
CA SER A 97 -12.41 3.52 11.78
C SER A 97 -12.82 2.54 12.89
N GLY A 98 -12.35 1.29 12.85
CA GLY A 98 -12.63 0.32 13.92
C GLY A 98 -11.84 0.59 15.20
N SER A 99 -10.54 0.90 15.07
CA SER A 99 -9.67 1.11 16.24
C SER A 99 -10.01 2.38 17.01
N PHE A 100 -10.47 3.44 16.32
CA PHE A 100 -10.83 4.70 16.98
C PHE A 100 -12.06 4.55 17.87
N ALA A 101 -12.99 3.64 17.55
CA ALA A 101 -14.14 3.33 18.39
C ALA A 101 -13.74 2.60 19.69
N VAL A 102 -12.63 1.86 19.68
CA VAL A 102 -12.16 1.04 20.81
C VAL A 102 -11.10 1.76 21.66
N ALA A 103 -10.12 2.40 21.01
CA ALA A 103 -8.97 3.02 21.66
C ALA A 103 -8.53 4.31 20.94
N PRO A 104 -9.27 5.42 21.08
CA PRO A 104 -8.98 6.68 20.38
C PRO A 104 -7.57 7.22 20.62
N GLY A 105 -7.07 7.18 21.86
CA GLY A 105 -5.75 7.73 22.22
C GLY A 105 -4.59 6.97 21.57
N LEU A 106 -4.63 5.65 21.60
CA LEU A 106 -3.64 4.78 20.92
C LEU A 106 -3.74 4.92 19.40
N THR A 107 -4.97 5.01 18.87
CA THR A 107 -5.21 5.21 17.44
C THR A 107 -4.66 6.56 16.96
N ALA A 108 -4.81 7.62 17.75
CA ALA A 108 -4.23 8.93 17.45
C ALA A 108 -2.70 8.90 17.47
N ALA A 109 -2.09 8.19 18.42
CA ALA A 109 -0.64 8.02 18.48
C ALA A 109 -0.08 7.28 17.25
N ALA A 110 -0.83 6.35 16.65
CA ALA A 110 -0.43 5.62 15.45
C ALA A 110 -0.21 6.52 14.22
N ILE A 111 -0.81 7.71 14.19
CA ILE A 111 -0.60 8.72 13.12
C ILE A 111 0.85 9.16 13.05
N LEU A 112 1.58 9.19 14.18
CA LEU A 112 3.01 9.52 14.18
C LEU A 112 3.83 8.48 13.40
N GLY A 113 3.43 7.20 13.46
CA GLY A 113 4.03 6.14 12.65
C GLY A 113 3.81 6.37 11.16
N LEU A 114 2.57 6.68 10.76
CA LEU A 114 2.25 7.01 9.36
C LEU A 114 3.04 8.23 8.86
N LEU A 115 3.18 9.27 9.69
CA LEU A 115 3.97 10.45 9.36
C LEU A 115 5.46 10.10 9.16
N ALA A 116 6.03 9.28 10.05
CA ALA A 116 7.42 8.84 9.92
C ALA A 116 7.63 8.02 8.63
N THR A 117 6.71 7.10 8.32
CA THR A 117 6.73 6.34 7.06
C THR A 117 6.63 7.24 5.84
N ALA A 118 5.75 8.26 5.88
CA ALA A 118 5.62 9.24 4.81
C ALA A 118 6.91 10.02 4.57
N ILE A 119 7.53 10.54 5.63
CA ILE A 119 8.80 11.26 5.54
C ILE A 119 9.88 10.35 4.93
N PHE A 120 9.99 9.10 5.39
CA PHE A 120 10.98 8.16 4.88
C PHE A 120 10.78 7.86 3.39
N LEU A 121 9.59 7.43 2.98
CA LEU A 121 9.33 7.03 1.59
C LEU A 121 9.39 8.21 0.62
N LEU A 122 8.87 9.38 1.00
CA LEU A 122 8.97 10.57 0.16
C LEU A 122 10.42 11.04 0.00
N THR A 123 11.24 10.94 1.05
CA THR A 123 12.68 11.25 0.97
C THR A 123 13.39 10.32 -0.02
N VAL A 124 13.10 9.01 0.03
CA VAL A 124 13.65 8.03 -0.92
C VAL A 124 13.24 8.35 -2.35
N LEU A 125 11.94 8.62 -2.57
CA LEU A 125 11.43 9.00 -3.89
C LEU A 125 12.10 10.26 -4.43
N GLN A 126 12.24 11.28 -3.59
CA GLN A 126 12.90 12.53 -3.96
C GLN A 126 14.35 12.27 -4.38
N ARG A 127 15.13 11.55 -3.57
CA ARG A 127 16.55 11.28 -3.85
C ARG A 127 16.76 10.50 -5.15
N ILE A 128 15.96 9.46 -5.39
CA ILE A 128 16.15 8.56 -6.54
C ILE A 128 15.65 9.21 -7.85
N PHE A 129 14.49 9.86 -7.81
CA PHE A 129 13.78 10.24 -9.04
C PHE A 129 13.90 11.73 -9.41
N THR A 130 14.37 12.60 -8.51
CA THR A 130 14.52 14.04 -8.77
C THR A 130 15.98 14.46 -8.80
N GLY A 131 16.26 15.68 -9.25
CA GLY A 131 17.63 16.20 -9.39
C GLY A 131 18.29 15.84 -10.72
N GLU A 132 19.61 15.99 -10.78
CA GLU A 132 20.39 15.69 -11.98
C GLU A 132 20.64 14.19 -12.11
N THR A 133 20.49 13.65 -13.32
CA THR A 133 20.80 12.26 -13.60
C THR A 133 22.32 12.06 -13.75
N PRO A 134 22.96 11.22 -12.92
CA PRO A 134 24.37 10.85 -13.07
C PRO A 134 24.69 10.35 -14.48
N GLY A 135 25.89 10.67 -14.99
CA GLY A 135 26.30 10.35 -16.36
C GLY A 135 26.02 8.90 -16.80
N PRO A 136 26.44 7.88 -16.03
CA PRO A 136 26.18 6.47 -16.36
C PRO A 136 24.70 6.10 -16.41
N LEU A 137 23.83 6.83 -15.71
CA LEU A 137 22.39 6.56 -15.64
C LEU A 137 21.61 7.23 -16.78
N LYS A 138 22.21 8.15 -17.55
CA LYS A 138 21.54 8.83 -18.67
C LYS A 138 21.15 7.90 -19.82
N THR A 139 21.81 6.75 -19.94
CA THR A 139 21.52 5.72 -20.95
C THR A 139 20.74 4.54 -20.38
N LEU A 140 20.27 4.65 -19.13
CA LEU A 140 19.52 3.59 -18.48
C LEU A 140 18.24 3.30 -19.26
N ARG A 141 18.04 2.04 -19.63
CA ARG A 141 16.83 1.64 -20.32
C ARG A 141 15.64 1.73 -19.37
N ASP A 142 14.47 2.15 -19.86
CA ASP A 142 13.21 2.10 -19.10
C ASP A 142 12.66 0.66 -19.02
N LEU A 143 11.49 0.46 -18.41
CA LEU A 143 10.81 -0.83 -18.35
C LEU A 143 10.53 -1.37 -19.76
N SER A 144 10.99 -2.59 -20.00
CA SER A 144 10.62 -3.42 -21.14
C SER A 144 9.19 -3.92 -21.00
N LEU A 145 8.64 -4.46 -22.09
CA LEU A 145 7.29 -5.02 -22.09
C LEU A 145 7.14 -6.17 -21.08
N ARG A 146 8.15 -7.03 -20.95
CA ARG A 146 8.12 -8.17 -20.02
C ARG A 146 8.05 -7.71 -18.57
N GLU A 147 8.85 -6.69 -18.22
CA GLU A 147 8.87 -6.16 -16.85
C GLU A 147 7.59 -5.38 -16.55
N THR A 148 7.06 -4.68 -17.55
CA THR A 148 5.75 -4.01 -17.44
C THR A 148 4.63 -5.00 -17.17
N LEU A 149 4.64 -6.17 -17.83
CA LEU A 149 3.67 -7.24 -17.61
C LEU A 149 3.75 -7.87 -16.21
N VAL A 150 4.87 -7.72 -15.50
CA VAL A 150 4.99 -8.14 -14.09
C VAL A 150 4.34 -7.11 -13.18
N VAL A 151 4.56 -5.82 -13.44
CA VAL A 151 4.11 -4.72 -12.57
C VAL A 151 2.63 -4.39 -12.73
N ILE A 152 2.12 -4.38 -13.95
CA ILE A 152 0.73 -3.96 -14.24
C ILE A 152 -0.32 -4.78 -13.47
N PRO A 153 -0.23 -6.12 -13.39
CA PRO A 153 -1.17 -6.90 -12.58
C PRO A 153 -1.17 -6.51 -11.10
N LEU A 154 0.00 -6.20 -10.53
CA LEU A 154 0.12 -5.76 -9.14
C LEU A 154 -0.62 -4.44 -8.92
N LEU A 155 -0.44 -3.48 -9.84
CA LEU A 155 -1.13 -2.20 -9.80
C LEU A 155 -2.65 -2.35 -9.96
N ILE A 156 -3.10 -3.22 -10.88
CA ILE A 156 -4.52 -3.52 -11.06
C ILE A 156 -5.13 -4.05 -9.76
N LEU A 157 -4.45 -4.98 -9.07
CA LEU A 157 -4.91 -5.52 -7.80
C LEU A 157 -4.97 -4.45 -6.70
N ILE A 158 -3.96 -3.56 -6.62
CA ILE A 158 -3.94 -2.43 -5.69
C ILE A 158 -5.13 -1.50 -5.92
N PHE A 159 -5.38 -1.11 -7.17
CA PHE A 159 -6.49 -0.21 -7.49
C PHE A 159 -7.85 -0.88 -7.32
N TRP A 160 -7.99 -2.13 -7.73
CA TRP A 160 -9.23 -2.88 -7.56
C TRP A 160 -9.62 -3.00 -6.09
N ALA A 161 -8.68 -3.41 -5.24
CA ALA A 161 -8.93 -3.55 -3.81
C ALA A 161 -9.11 -2.19 -3.10
N GLY A 162 -8.51 -1.12 -3.63
CA GLY A 162 -8.68 0.25 -3.12
C GLY A 162 -10.03 0.90 -3.49
N ILE A 163 -10.47 0.74 -4.73
CA ILE A 163 -11.72 1.32 -5.24
C ILE A 163 -12.93 0.53 -4.76
N ALA A 164 -12.81 -0.81 -4.69
CA ALA A 164 -13.91 -1.72 -4.37
C ALA A 164 -13.57 -2.66 -3.20
N PRO A 165 -13.21 -2.14 -2.00
CA PRO A 165 -12.76 -2.97 -0.88
C PRO A 165 -13.81 -3.96 -0.40
N ARG A 166 -15.11 -3.63 -0.50
CA ARG A 166 -16.21 -4.55 -0.15
C ARG A 166 -16.23 -5.80 -1.03
N HIS A 167 -16.03 -5.63 -2.34
CA HIS A 167 -15.98 -6.75 -3.28
C HIS A 167 -14.78 -7.64 -3.02
N TRP A 168 -13.62 -7.02 -2.75
CA TRP A 168 -12.39 -7.73 -2.40
C TRP A 168 -12.54 -8.52 -1.08
N LEU A 169 -13.10 -7.91 -0.03
CA LEU A 169 -13.33 -8.56 1.27
C LEU A 169 -14.37 -9.68 1.18
N ALA A 170 -15.39 -9.55 0.34
CA ALA A 170 -16.35 -10.62 0.08
C ALA A 170 -15.68 -11.85 -0.56
N TRP A 171 -14.71 -11.62 -1.46
CA TRP A 171 -13.94 -12.70 -2.08
C TRP A 171 -13.06 -13.43 -1.06
N THR A 172 -12.40 -12.72 -0.14
CA THR A 172 -11.55 -13.35 0.89
C THR A 172 -12.35 -14.08 1.98
N SER A 173 -13.52 -13.57 2.35
CA SER A 173 -14.42 -14.23 3.32
C SER A 173 -15.12 -15.47 2.75
N ALA A 174 -15.46 -15.47 1.46
CA ALA A 174 -15.91 -16.68 0.76
C ALA A 174 -14.83 -17.78 0.75
N ALA A 175 -13.56 -17.40 0.66
CA ALA A 175 -12.43 -18.33 0.72
C ALA A 175 -12.15 -18.89 2.13
N SER A 176 -12.52 -18.18 3.21
CA SER A 176 -12.27 -18.59 4.59
C SER A 176 -13.41 -19.38 5.24
N THR A 177 -14.62 -19.33 4.67
CA THR A 177 -15.82 -20.07 5.15
C THR A 177 -15.60 -21.57 5.41
N PRO A 178 -14.84 -22.32 4.57
CA PRO A 178 -14.55 -23.74 4.83
C PRO A 178 -13.61 -23.97 6.03
N ILE A 179 -12.79 -22.99 6.38
CA ILE A 179 -11.77 -23.10 7.44
C ILE A 179 -12.42 -22.88 8.81
N THR A 180 -13.33 -21.92 8.93
CA THR A 180 -14.02 -21.62 10.18
C THR A 180 -15.02 -22.72 10.57
N GLN A 181 -15.71 -23.32 9.58
CA GLN A 181 -16.56 -24.48 9.83
C GLN A 181 -15.78 -25.71 10.33
N LYS A 182 -14.55 -25.93 9.83
CA LYS A 182 -13.68 -27.02 10.32
C LYS A 182 -13.14 -26.77 11.73
N ALA A 183 -12.82 -25.53 12.08
CA ALA A 183 -12.34 -25.17 13.41
C ALA A 183 -13.44 -25.24 14.48
N GLN A 184 -14.69 -24.95 14.12
CA GLN A 184 -15.85 -25.09 15.01
C GLN A 184 -16.40 -26.52 15.09
N ALA A 185 -15.98 -27.41 14.19
CA ALA A 185 -16.38 -28.82 14.15
C ALA A 185 -15.37 -29.78 14.83
N GLN A 186 -14.27 -29.27 15.38
CA GLN A 186 -13.37 -30.07 16.21
C GLN A 186 -13.71 -29.83 17.69
N PRO A 187 -14.08 -30.88 18.45
CA PRO A 187 -14.46 -30.78 19.86
C PRO A 187 -13.28 -30.47 20.78
#